data_AF-A0A2H6B4Z0-F1
#
_entry.id   AF-A0A2H6B4Z0-F1
#
_cell.length_a   1.000
_cell.length_b   1.000
_cell.length_c   1.000
_cell.angle_alpha   90.00
_cell.angle_beta   90.00
_cell.angle_gamma   90.00
#
_symmetry.space_group_name_H-M   'P 1'
#
loop_
_entity.id
_entity.type
_entity.pdbx_description
1 polymer ?
#
loop_
_entity_poly.entity_id
_entity_poly.type
_entity_poly.pdbx_seq_one_letter_code
_entity_poly.pdbx_strand_id
1 'polypeptide(L)' 'MDLEEHSIEPLIKRRSCEVCGVALTEEEIRAALESDGRFLCTVHASEEVPLDDEELESPG' A
#
# COMPACT_ATOMS: atom_id res chain seq x y z
N MET A 1 -24.35 27.17 -2.44
CA MET A 1 -23.76 26.01 -3.12
C MET A 1 -23.78 24.89 -2.11
N ASP A 2 -24.64 23.89 -2.30
CA ASP A 2 -24.70 22.68 -1.48
C ASP A 2 -23.40 21.92 -1.72
N LEU A 3 -22.52 21.96 -0.73
CA LEU A 3 -21.29 21.17 -0.75
C LEU A 3 -21.66 19.81 -0.16
N GLU A 4 -22.15 18.93 -1.04
CA GLU A 4 -22.39 17.53 -0.71
C GLU A 4 -21.10 16.94 -0.13
N GLU A 5 -21.13 16.70 1.18
CA GLU A 5 -20.12 15.98 1.94
C GLU A 5 -20.10 14.53 1.48
N HIS A 6 -19.46 14.28 0.33
CA HIS A 6 -19.15 12.92 -0.09
C HIS A 6 -18.25 12.30 0.97
N SER A 7 -18.87 11.52 1.85
CA SER A 7 -18.22 10.71 2.87
C SER A 7 -17.09 9.92 2.23
N ILE A 8 -15.85 10.40 2.43
CA ILE A 8 -14.60 9.76 1.96
C ILE A 8 -14.33 8.46 2.76
N GLU A 9 -15.23 8.11 3.67
CA GLU A 9 -15.09 7.08 4.69
C GLU A 9 -14.98 5.62 4.19
N PRO A 10 -15.51 5.17 3.02
CA PRO A 10 -15.35 3.77 2.63
C PRO A 10 -14.11 3.48 1.76
N LEU A 11 -13.41 4.49 1.24
CA LEU A 11 -12.28 4.26 0.33
C LEU A 11 -11.06 3.61 1.02
N ILE A 12 -10.90 3.83 2.32
CA ILE A 12 -9.86 3.19 3.13
C ILE A 12 -10.22 1.73 3.46
N LYS A 13 -11.52 1.38 3.51
CA LYS A 13 -12.01 0.07 4.00
C LYS A 13 -11.98 -1.06 2.97
N ARG A 14 -11.70 -0.79 1.69
CA ARG A 14 -11.65 -1.80 0.63
C ARG A 14 -10.43 -1.64 -0.27
N ARG A 15 -9.25 -1.60 0.33
CA ARG A 15 -8.02 -1.80 -0.45
C ARG A 15 -7.93 -3.29 -0.78
N SER A 16 -7.65 -3.58 -2.04
CA SER A 16 -7.55 -4.93 -2.57
C SER A 16 -6.17 -5.12 -3.17
N CYS A 17 -5.69 -6.36 -3.17
CA CYS A 17 -4.41 -6.68 -3.74
C CYS A 17 -4.40 -6.32 -5.23
N GLU A 18 -3.43 -5.53 -5.70
CA GLU A 18 -3.33 -5.15 -7.12
C GLU A 18 -3.01 -6.33 -8.05
N VAL A 19 -2.51 -7.44 -7.50
CA VAL A 19 -2.17 -8.66 -8.26
C VAL A 19 -3.35 -9.63 -8.35
N CYS A 20 -3.99 -9.95 -7.23
CA CYS A 20 -5.04 -10.99 -7.17
C CYS A 20 -6.45 -10.48 -6.84
N GLY A 21 -6.60 -9.20 -6.52
CA GLY A 21 -7.89 -8.57 -6.21
C GLY A 21 -8.53 -8.99 -4.88
N VAL A 22 -7.83 -9.77 -4.04
CA VAL A 22 -8.34 -10.15 -2.72
C VAL A 22 -8.45 -8.91 -1.82
N ALA A 23 -9.47 -8.86 -0.96
CA ALA A 23 -9.56 -7.82 0.05
C ALA A 23 -8.38 -7.93 1.02
N LEU A 24 -7.67 -6.83 1.22
CA LEU A 24 -6.56 -6.77 2.17
C LEU A 24 -7.07 -6.60 3.59
N THR A 25 -6.33 -7.19 4.51
CA THR A 25 -6.48 -6.99 5.95
C THR A 25 -5.93 -5.62 6.36
N GLU A 26 -6.29 -5.16 7.57
CA GLU A 26 -5.78 -3.90 8.10
C GLU A 26 -4.25 -3.90 8.25
N GLU A 27 -3.65 -5.06 8.53
CA GLU A 27 -2.21 -5.25 8.67
C GLU A 27 -1.50 -5.09 7.32
N GLU A 28 -2.01 -5.72 6.26
CA GLU A 28 -1.48 -5.60 4.89
C GLU A 28 -1.62 -4.17 4.35
N ILE A 29 -2.74 -3.50 4.64
CA ILE A 29 -2.95 -2.11 4.26
C ILE A 29 -1.94 -1.18 4.95
N ARG A 30 -1.66 -1.43 6.24
CA ARG A 30 -0.69 -0.64 7.00
C ARG A 30 0.72 -0.85 6.48
N ALA A 31 1.12 -2.09 6.24
CA ALA A 31 2.44 -2.41 5.70
C ALA A 31 2.69 -1.72 4.33
N ALA A 32 1.69 -1.74 3.45
CA ALA A 32 1.74 -1.04 2.17
C ALA A 32 1.82 0.49 2.33
N LEU A 33 1.09 1.07 3.28
CA LEU A 33 1.18 2.51 3.61
C LEU A 33 2.55 2.91 4.17
N GLU A 34 3.15 2.07 5.02
CA GLU A 34 4.45 2.33 5.64
C GLU A 34 5.59 2.22 4.63
N SER A 35 5.44 1.34 3.64
CA SER A 35 6.43 1.12 2.58
C SER A 35 6.28 2.08 1.39
N ASP A 36 5.33 3.03 1.43
CA ASP A 36 4.85 3.85 0.30
C ASP A 36 4.64 3.00 -0.98
N GLY A 37 4.19 1.76 -0.76
CA GLY A 37 4.22 0.68 -1.74
C GLY A 37 2.85 0.35 -2.29
N ARG A 38 2.81 -0.58 -3.25
CA ARG A 38 1.57 -1.11 -3.80
C ARG A 38 0.76 -1.83 -2.73
N PHE A 39 -0.56 -1.82 -2.90
CA PHE A 39 -1.44 -2.57 -2.01
C PHE A 39 -1.38 -4.04 -2.38
N LEU A 40 -0.47 -4.79 -1.75
CA LEU A 40 -0.32 -6.22 -1.96
C LEU A 40 -0.68 -7.02 -0.71
N CYS A 41 -1.24 -8.21 -0.91
CA CYS A 41 -1.42 -9.15 0.19
C CYS A 41 -0.06 -9.72 0.60
N THR A 42 0.07 -10.23 1.82
CA THR A 42 1.36 -10.72 2.37
C THR A 42 2.08 -11.68 1.44
N VAL A 43 1.33 -12.50 0.69
CA VAL A 43 1.89 -13.43 -0.31
C VAL A 43 2.64 -12.67 -1.41
N HIS A 44 1.96 -11.73 -2.08
CA HIS A 44 2.56 -10.98 -3.19
C HIS A 44 3.52 -9.88 -2.71
N ALA A 45 3.29 -9.31 -1.52
CA ALA A 45 4.20 -8.37 -0.89
C ALA A 45 5.55 -9.04 -0.57
N SER A 46 5.56 -10.34 -0.25
CA SER A 46 6.81 -11.09 -0.04
C SER A 46 7.56 -11.41 -1.35
N GLU A 47 6.88 -11.33 -2.50
CA GLU A 47 7.50 -11.48 -3.82
C GLU A 47 8.08 -10.16 -4.35
N GLU A 48 7.61 -9.02 -3.84
CA GLU A 48 8.25 -7.74 -4.04
C GLU A 48 9.54 -7.74 -3.22
N VAL A 49 10.67 -8.02 -3.87
CA VAL A 49 11.97 -7.77 -3.27
C VAL A 49 12.04 -6.26 -3.04
N PRO A 50 12.05 -5.75 -1.78
CA PRO A 50 12.32 -4.35 -1.56
C PRO A 50 13.69 -4.10 -2.15
N LEU A 51 13.74 -3.31 -3.23
CA LEU A 51 14.99 -2.73 -3.68
C LEU A 51 15.31 -1.70 -2.61
N ASP A 52 16.01 -2.16 -1.57
CA ASP A 52 16.58 -1.26 -0.59
C ASP A 52 17.55 -0.35 -1.35
N ASP A 53 17.13 0.90 -1.55
CA ASP A 53 17.95 1.96 -2.13
C ASP A 53 18.94 2.44 -1.04
N GLU A 54 19.79 1.53 -0.57
CA GLU A 54 20.88 1.84 0.36
C GLU A 54 22.28 1.62 -0.26
N GLU A 55 22.38 1.57 -1.59
CA GLU A 55 23.64 1.17 -2.22
C GLU A 55 24.61 2.27 -2.68
N LEU A 56 24.34 3.57 -2.85
CA LEU A 56 25.37 4.42 -3.50
C LEU A 56 25.46 5.91 -3.13
N GLU A 57 25.83 6.26 -1.89
CA GLU A 57 26.65 7.47 -1.65
C GLU A 57 27.70 7.23 -0.57
N SER A 58 28.77 6.51 -0.93
CA SER A 58 30.03 6.56 -0.17
C SER A 58 30.71 7.93 -0.41
N PRO A 59 31.15 8.65 0.64
CA PRO A 59 31.70 9.99 0.54
C PRO A 59 33.08 9.99 -0.13
N GLY A 60 33.25 10.85 -1.14
CA GLY A 60 34.54 11.19 -1.76
C GLY A 60 35.15 12.47 -1.19
#